data_AF-A0A927VI27-F1
#
_entry.id   AF-A0A927VI27-F1
#
_cell.length_a   1.000
_cell.length_b   1.000
_cell.length_c   1.000
_cell.angle_alpha   90.00
_cell.angle_beta   90.00
_cell.angle_gamma   90.00
#
_symmetry.space_group_name_H-M   'P 1'
#
loop_
_entity.id
_entity.type
_entity.pdbx_description
1 polymer ?
#
loop_
_entity_poly.entity_id
_entity_poly.type
_entity_poly.pdbx_seq_one_letter_code
_entity_poly.pdbx_strand_id
1 'polypeptide(L)'
;MLSSYERETIINYNMAEQNATIYTHDKKLIKRLEKLSAKFPEEFVLTSTSQWGDVTYTFPKKYISIREPYSEARRQAARERALAGNMKPPKRGSNP
;
A
#
# COMPACT_ATOMS: atom_id res chain seq x y z
N MET A 1 11.38 -21.23 -6.31
CA MET A 1 10.68 -20.32 -5.38
C MET A 1 11.61 -19.14 -5.15
N LEU A 2 11.20 -17.90 -5.45
CA LEU A 2 12.04 -16.72 -5.22
C LEU A 2 12.27 -16.53 -3.71
N SER A 3 13.52 -16.29 -3.32
CA SER A 3 13.95 -15.92 -1.98
C SER A 3 13.34 -14.59 -1.53
N SER A 4 13.35 -14.31 -0.24
CA SER A 4 12.85 -13.02 0.28
C SER A 4 13.64 -11.83 -0.27
N TYR A 5 14.90 -12.03 -0.65
CA TYR A 5 15.73 -11.00 -1.25
C TYR A 5 15.32 -10.70 -2.70
N GLU A 6 14.96 -11.71 -3.48
CA GLU A 6 14.52 -11.56 -4.88
C GLU A 6 13.11 -10.94 -5.00
N ARG A 7 12.34 -10.89 -3.92
CA ARG A 7 10.99 -10.31 -3.90
C ARG A 7 11.03 -8.83 -3.56
N GLU A 8 11.28 -8.02 -4.58
CA GLU A 8 11.32 -6.58 -4.42
C GLU A 8 9.98 -5.88 -4.69
N THR A 9 9.94 -4.60 -4.34
CA THR A 9 8.92 -3.66 -4.77
C THR A 9 9.62 -2.42 -5.30
N ILE A 10 9.37 -2.07 -6.56
CA ILE A 10 9.96 -0.92 -7.23
C ILE A 10 8.83 0.06 -7.55
N ILE A 11 9.02 1.32 -7.19
CA ILE A 11 8.11 2.41 -7.57
C ILE A 11 8.87 3.33 -8.51
N ASN A 12 8.39 3.45 -9.76
CA ASN A 12 8.89 4.45 -10.69
C ASN A 12 8.13 5.76 -10.50
N TYR A 13 8.88 6.81 -10.17
CA TYR A 13 8.39 8.19 -10.01
C TYR A 13 9.27 9.13 -10.85
N ASN A 14 9.28 8.95 -12.16
CA ASN A 14 10.01 9.85 -13.07
C ASN A 14 9.36 11.24 -13.11
N MET A 15 10.02 12.31 -13.57
CA MET A 15 9.41 13.67 -13.61
C MET A 15 8.56 13.93 -14.87
N ALA A 16 8.67 13.09 -15.90
CA ALA A 16 8.03 13.32 -17.19
C ALA A 16 6.56 12.89 -17.23
N GLU A 17 6.22 11.81 -16.54
CA GLU A 17 4.88 11.21 -16.56
C GLU A 17 4.02 11.74 -15.41
N GLN A 18 2.70 11.79 -15.59
CA GLN A 18 1.79 12.21 -14.51
C GLN A 18 1.56 11.10 -13.47
N ASN A 19 1.66 9.84 -13.90
CA ASN A 19 1.43 8.66 -13.09
C ASN A 19 2.75 8.06 -12.60
N ALA A 20 2.65 7.25 -11.56
CA ALA A 20 3.72 6.37 -11.11
C ALA A 20 3.37 4.94 -11.48
N THR A 21 4.39 4.10 -11.62
CA THR A 21 4.22 2.65 -11.74
C THR A 21 4.77 1.96 -10.49
N ILE A 22 4.08 0.91 -10.03
CA ILE A 22 4.55 0.03 -8.97
C ILE A 22 4.67 -1.38 -9.50
N TYR A 23 5.87 -1.94 -9.40
CA TYR A 23 6.14 -3.35 -9.56
C TYR A 23 6.27 -3.98 -8.17
N THR A 24 5.65 -5.13 -7.91
CA THR A 24 5.75 -5.76 -6.59
C THR A 24 5.52 -7.26 -6.59
N HIS A 25 6.31 -7.97 -5.77
CA HIS A 25 6.04 -9.36 -5.35
C HIS A 25 5.37 -9.46 -3.97
N ASP A 26 5.10 -8.34 -3.27
CA ASP A 26 4.50 -8.36 -1.93
C ASP A 26 3.01 -8.72 -2.01
N LYS A 27 2.69 -9.95 -1.63
CA LYS A 27 1.31 -10.49 -1.61
C LYS A 27 0.31 -9.62 -0.85
N LYS A 28 0.70 -8.91 0.21
CA LYS A 28 -0.21 -8.02 0.95
C LYS A 28 -0.50 -6.77 0.14
N LEU A 29 0.51 -6.21 -0.51
CA LEU A 29 0.38 -5.05 -1.37
C LEU A 29 -0.42 -5.37 -2.63
N ILE A 30 -0.17 -6.52 -3.25
CA ILE A 30 -0.95 -7.04 -4.39
C ILE A 30 -2.44 -7.07 -4.06
N LYS A 31 -2.83 -7.72 -2.96
CA LYS A 31 -4.24 -7.76 -2.51
C LYS A 31 -4.85 -6.38 -2.28
N ARG A 32 -4.04 -5.41 -1.86
CA ARG A 32 -4.49 -4.02 -1.68
C ARG A 32 -4.69 -3.33 -3.04
N LEU A 33 -3.76 -3.51 -3.97
CA LEU A 33 -3.83 -2.95 -5.32
C LEU A 33 -5.00 -3.55 -6.10
N GLU A 34 -5.24 -4.86 -6.01
CA GLU A 34 -6.41 -5.54 -6.59
C GLU A 34 -7.73 -4.90 -6.11
N LYS A 35 -7.86 -4.69 -4.79
CA LYS A 35 -9.06 -4.02 -4.22
C LYS A 35 -9.21 -2.58 -4.69
N LEU A 36 -8.12 -1.84 -4.81
CA LEU A 36 -8.13 -0.47 -5.30
C LEU A 36 -8.49 -0.42 -6.78
N SER A 37 -7.95 -1.32 -7.60
CA SER A 37 -8.26 -1.45 -9.01
C SER A 37 -9.70 -1.86 -9.25
N ALA A 38 -10.24 -2.80 -8.47
CA ALA A 38 -11.65 -3.17 -8.55
C ALA A 38 -12.59 -2.02 -8.19
N LYS A 39 -12.17 -1.14 -7.25
CA LYS A 39 -12.99 -0.01 -6.79
C LYS A 39 -12.82 1.24 -7.68
N PHE A 40 -11.64 1.46 -8.23
CA PHE A 40 -11.24 2.63 -8.99
C PHE A 40 -10.44 2.21 -10.24
N PRO A 41 -11.07 1.50 -11.19
CA PRO A 41 -10.37 0.87 -12.31
C PRO A 41 -9.67 1.86 -13.25
N GLU A 42 -10.18 3.09 -13.33
CA GLU A 42 -9.56 4.15 -14.14
C GLU A 42 -8.32 4.78 -13.47
N GLU A 43 -8.25 4.77 -12.13
CA GLU A 43 -7.13 5.37 -11.40
C GLU A 43 -6.04 4.35 -11.05
N PHE A 44 -6.39 3.07 -10.87
CA PHE A 44 -5.46 1.99 -10.54
C PHE A 44 -5.52 0.93 -11.64
N VAL A 45 -4.67 1.11 -12.66
CA VAL A 45 -4.67 0.27 -13.86
C VAL A 45 -3.63 -0.83 -13.71
N LEU A 46 -4.06 -2.09 -13.80
CA LEU A 46 -3.16 -3.25 -13.91
C LEU A 46 -2.54 -3.27 -15.31
N THR A 47 -1.23 -3.10 -15.40
CA THR A 47 -0.51 -3.03 -16.69
C THR A 47 0.27 -4.30 -17.01
N SER A 48 0.63 -5.10 -16.01
CA SER A 48 1.32 -6.37 -16.22
C SER A 48 1.06 -7.35 -15.09
N THR A 49 1.00 -8.64 -15.45
CA THR A 49 1.01 -9.77 -14.52
C THR A 49 1.98 -10.81 -15.06
N SER A 50 2.80 -11.37 -14.19
CA SER A 50 3.78 -12.40 -14.54
C SER A 50 3.37 -13.76 -13.99
N GLN A 51 3.83 -14.81 -14.66
CA GLN A 51 3.68 -16.20 -14.20
C GLN A 51 4.35 -16.47 -12.84
N TRP A 52 5.28 -15.60 -12.42
CA TRP A 52 5.98 -15.69 -11.14
C TRP A 52 5.25 -14.96 -9.99
N GLY A 53 4.08 -14.39 -10.27
CA GLY A 53 3.19 -13.78 -9.28
C GLY A 53 3.52 -12.33 -8.93
N ASP A 54 4.40 -11.66 -9.66
CA ASP A 54 4.50 -10.20 -9.66
C ASP A 54 3.39 -9.55 -10.49
N VAL A 55 3.10 -8.31 -10.12
CA VAL A 55 2.15 -7.44 -10.81
C VAL A 55 2.74 -6.05 -10.96
N THR A 56 2.31 -5.35 -12.01
CA THR A 56 2.60 -3.93 -12.20
C THR A 56 1.30 -3.13 -12.29
N TYR A 57 1.17 -2.09 -11.49
CA TYR A 57 0.06 -1.14 -11.54
C TYR A 57 0.54 0.26 -11.87
N THR A 58 -0.30 1.02 -12.57
CA THR A 58 -0.12 2.45 -12.82
C THR A 58 -1.20 3.25 -12.11
N PHE A 59 -0.82 4.34 -11.46
CA PHE A 59 -1.76 5.21 -10.75
C PHE A 59 -1.22 6.63 -10.55
N PRO A 60 -2.08 7.63 -10.25
CA PRO A 60 -1.65 9.00 -10.00
C PRO A 60 -0.64 9.12 -8.85
N LYS A 61 0.43 9.89 -9.09
CA LYS A 61 1.51 10.13 -8.12
C LYS A 61 1.08 10.67 -6.77
N LYS A 62 -0.08 11.36 -6.70
CA LYS A 62 -0.68 11.87 -5.46
C LYS A 62 -0.96 10.78 -4.41
N TYR A 63 -1.01 9.50 -4.82
CA TYR A 63 -1.21 8.37 -3.91
C TYR A 63 0.09 7.84 -3.27
N ILE A 64 1.25 8.39 -3.63
CA ILE A 64 2.54 8.08 -3.02
C ILE A 64 2.90 9.20 -2.05
N SER A 65 3.19 8.84 -0.81
CA SER A 65 3.60 9.80 0.23
C SER A 65 4.82 9.30 0.97
N ILE A 66 5.86 10.11 1.04
CA ILE A 66 6.96 9.94 2.00
C ILE A 66 6.51 10.61 3.30
N ARG A 67 6.56 9.88 4.42
CA ARG A 67 6.06 10.35 5.71
C ARG A 67 7.19 10.45 6.71
N GLU A 68 7.15 11.50 7.53
CA GLU A 68 7.99 11.58 8.73
C GLU A 68 7.75 10.37 9.65
N PRO A 69 8.79 9.93 10.39
CA PRO A 69 8.61 8.95 11.45
C PRO A 69 7.52 9.38 12.43
N TYR A 70 6.79 8.40 12.96
CA TYR A 70 5.66 8.65 13.83
C TYR A 70 6.13 9.16 15.20
N SER A 71 6.06 10.48 15.43
CA SER A 71 6.57 11.13 16.64
C SER A 71 5.82 10.69 17.91
N GLU A 72 6.50 10.72 19.06
CA GLU A 72 5.90 10.35 20.36
C GLU A 72 4.71 11.26 20.70
N ALA A 73 4.80 12.56 20.43
CA ALA A 73 3.70 13.50 20.63
C ALA A 73 2.45 13.12 19.81
N ARG A 74 2.63 12.74 18.53
CA ARG A 74 1.52 12.24 17.70
C ARG A 74 0.95 10.93 18.23
N ARG A 75 1.80 10.06 18.79
CA ARG A 75 1.37 8.80 19.42
C ARG A 75 0.55 9.03 20.69
N GLN A 76 0.97 9.95 21.55
CA GLN A 76 0.23 10.34 22.75
C GLN A 76 -1.11 10.96 22.40
N ALA A 77 -1.16 11.94 21.50
CA ALA A 77 -2.40 12.57 21.08
C ALA A 77 -3.39 11.56 20.45
N ALA A 78 -2.90 10.61 19.65
CA ALA A 78 -3.73 9.54 19.10
C ALA A 78 -4.27 8.59 20.19
N ARG A 79 -3.44 8.26 21.19
CA ARG A 79 -3.84 7.44 22.35
C ARG A 79 -4.91 8.15 23.18
N GLU A 80 -4.72 9.42 23.50
CA GLU A 80 -5.68 10.23 24.25
C GLU A 80 -7.02 10.31 23.53
N ARG A 81 -7.01 10.56 22.22
CA ARG A 81 -8.23 10.56 21.40
C ARG A 81 -8.94 9.20 21.42
N ALA A 82 -8.20 8.09 21.35
CA ALA A 82 -8.77 6.75 21.41
C ALA A 82 -9.41 6.44 22.77
N LEU A 83 -8.75 6.84 23.87
CA LEU A 83 -9.28 6.69 25.24
C LEU A 83 -10.53 7.55 25.45
N ALA A 84 -10.50 8.82 25.02
CA ALA A 84 -11.65 9.72 25.09
C ALA A 84 -12.85 9.20 24.29
N GLY A 85 -12.59 8.56 23.14
CA GLY A 85 -13.61 7.93 22.31
C GLY A 85 -14.04 6.53 22.77
N ASN A 86 -13.57 6.03 23.91
CA ASN A 86 -13.79 4.65 24.38
C ASN A 86 -13.50 3.58 23.29
N MET A 87 -12.57 3.88 22.37
CA MET A 87 -12.24 2.99 21.26
C MET A 87 -11.49 1.79 21.80
N LYS A 88 -12.06 0.59 21.62
CA LYS A 88 -11.38 -0.66 21.96
C LYS A 88 -10.46 -1.06 20.80
N PRO A 89 -9.25 -1.58 21.09
CA PRO A 89 -8.39 -2.10 20.04
C PRO A 89 -9.12 -3.21 19.27
N PRO A 90 -8.93 -3.29 17.95
CA PRO A 90 -9.54 -4.36 17.15
C PRO A 90 -9.07 -5.72 17.68
N LYS A 91 -9.98 -6.68 17.80
CA LYS A 91 -9.63 -8.07 18.15
C LYS A 91 -8.67 -8.59 17.08
N ARG A 92 -7.39 -8.81 17.45
CA ARG A 92 -6.44 -9.48 16.56
C ARG A 92 -6.90 -10.92 16.39
N GLY A 93 -7.26 -11.30 15.17
CA GLY A 93 -7.52 -12.70 14.80
C GLY A 93 -8.89 -13.04 14.22
N SER A 94 -9.77 -12.08 13.94
CA SER A 94 -11.00 -12.39 13.20
C SER A 94 -10.90 -11.92 11.75
N ASN A 95 -10.48 -12.82 10.86
CA ASN A 95 -10.93 -12.78 9.48
C ASN A 95 -11.52 -14.17 9.18
N PRO A 96 -12.70 -14.28 8.54
CA PRO A 96 -13.25 -15.55 8.10
C PRO A 96 -12.35 -16.23 7.07
#